data_AF-A0A3A3Z8Y3-F1
#
_entry.id   AF-A0A3A3Z8Y3-F1
#
_cell.length_a   1.000
_cell.length_b   1.000
_cell.length_c   1.000
_cell.angle_alpha   90.00
_cell.angle_beta   90.00
_cell.angle_gamma   90.00
#
_symmetry.space_group_name_H-M   'P 1'
#
loop_
_entity.id
_entity.type
_entity.pdbx_description
1 polymer ?
#
loop_
_entity_poly.entity_id
_entity_poly.type
_entity_poly.pdbx_seq_one_letter_code
_entity_poly.pdbx_strand_id
1 'polypeptide(L)'
;MAGLFDTSTATMQATSQKVLSDAESIRADLNALLNRLMALEGQWLGDGRTAFVGAEARYQSANARLNQALTAIGELIKANEARYSADDAQAQSGLSTSGAAFDAPGF
;
A
#
# COMPACT_ATOMS: atom_id res chain seq x y z
N MET A 1 13.13 -24.34 -7.99
CA MET A 1 12.30 -23.17 -8.37
C MET A 1 12.18 -22.12 -7.25
N ALA A 2 13.08 -22.06 -6.25
CA ALA A 2 12.98 -21.10 -5.14
C ALA A 2 13.25 -19.63 -5.56
N GLY A 3 14.13 -19.38 -6.54
CA GLY A 3 14.48 -18.02 -6.95
C GLY A 3 13.38 -17.22 -7.68
N LEU A 4 12.36 -17.90 -8.20
CA LEU A 4 11.24 -17.22 -8.87
C LEU A 4 10.28 -16.57 -7.86
N PHE A 5 10.08 -17.22 -6.71
CA PHE A 5 9.23 -16.71 -5.64
C PHE A 5 9.89 -15.53 -4.91
N ASP A 6 11.19 -15.61 -4.63
CA ASP A 6 11.97 -14.53 -4.02
C ASP A 6 11.92 -13.24 -4.85
N THR A 7 12.11 -13.35 -6.17
CA THR A 7 12.03 -12.22 -7.11
C THR A 7 10.63 -11.57 -7.13
N SER A 8 9.57 -12.38 -7.09
CA SER A 8 8.19 -11.88 -7.04
C SER A 8 7.93 -11.12 -5.73
N THR A 9 8.41 -11.63 -4.60
CA THR A 9 8.25 -11.01 -3.28
C THR A 9 8.99 -9.67 -3.19
N ALA A 10 10.25 -9.63 -3.62
CA ALA A 10 11.04 -8.40 -3.65
C ALA A 10 10.38 -7.33 -4.55
N THR A 11 9.84 -7.75 -5.70
CA THR A 11 9.10 -6.85 -6.60
C THR A 11 7.82 -6.31 -5.95
N MET A 12 7.09 -7.14 -5.20
CA MET A 12 5.88 -6.72 -4.50
C MET A 12 6.18 -5.72 -3.37
N GLN A 13 7.21 -5.97 -2.56
CA GLN A 13 7.65 -5.03 -1.52
C GLN A 13 8.14 -3.70 -2.11
N ALA A 14 8.93 -3.74 -3.20
CA ALA A 14 9.37 -2.52 -3.88
C ALA A 14 8.18 -1.73 -4.43
N THR A 15 7.20 -2.42 -5.01
CA THR A 15 5.97 -1.81 -5.51
C THR A 15 5.17 -1.19 -4.37
N SER A 16 5.02 -1.89 -3.25
CA SER A 16 4.24 -1.37 -2.11
C SER A 16 4.88 -0.12 -1.50
N GLN A 17 6.20 -0.11 -1.32
CA GLN A 17 6.96 1.06 -0.87
C GLN A 17 6.80 2.24 -1.85
N LYS A 18 6.85 1.97 -3.15
CA LYS A 18 6.64 3.00 -4.17
C LYS A 18 5.25 3.62 -4.05
N VAL A 19 4.20 2.80 -3.88
CA VAL A 19 2.83 3.32 -3.78
C VAL A 19 2.64 4.13 -2.48
N LEU A 20 3.26 3.72 -1.37
CA LEU A 20 3.26 4.51 -0.14
C LEU A 20 3.94 5.88 -0.35
N SER A 21 5.09 5.91 -1.02
CA SER A 21 5.79 7.15 -1.35
C SER A 21 4.96 8.05 -2.27
N ASP A 22 4.38 7.49 -3.35
CA ASP A 22 3.51 8.23 -4.26
C ASP A 22 2.29 8.81 -3.50
N ALA A 23 1.73 8.06 -2.55
CA ALA A 23 0.61 8.51 -1.72
C ALA A 23 1.00 9.66 -0.77
N GLU A 24 2.19 9.62 -0.17
CA GLU A 24 2.71 10.72 0.64
C GLU A 24 2.91 11.99 -0.20
N SER A 25 3.44 11.87 -1.41
CA SER A 25 3.57 13.00 -2.35
C SER A 25 2.21 13.61 -2.70
N ILE A 26 1.21 12.79 -3.03
CA ILE A 26 -0.15 13.27 -3.31
C ILE A 26 -0.73 14.01 -2.10
N ARG A 27 -0.50 13.50 -0.88
CA ARG A 27 -0.95 14.16 0.35
C ARG A 27 -0.29 15.53 0.55
N ALA A 28 1.00 15.63 0.26
CA ALA A 28 1.74 16.89 0.34
C ALA A 28 1.21 17.92 -0.67
N ASP A 29 0.98 17.50 -1.91
CA ASP A 29 0.42 18.36 -2.96
C ASP A 29 -0.98 18.87 -2.63
N LEU A 30 -1.85 18.00 -2.08
CA LEU A 30 -3.18 18.37 -1.64
C LEU A 30 -3.14 19.39 -0.49
N ASN A 31 -2.25 19.21 0.49
CA ASN A 31 -2.06 20.18 1.58
C ASN A 31 -1.53 21.52 1.06
N ALA A 32 -0.57 21.49 0.12
CA ALA A 32 -0.06 22.71 -0.49
C ALA A 32 -1.15 23.47 -1.25
N LEU A 33 -2.03 22.74 -1.95
CA LEU A 33 -3.17 23.32 -2.66
C LEU A 33 -4.17 23.94 -1.69
N LEU A 34 -4.48 23.27 -0.58
CA LEU A 34 -5.36 23.80 0.47
C LEU A 34 -4.78 25.08 1.10
N ASN A 35 -3.49 25.09 1.44
CA ASN A 35 -2.84 26.27 2.02
C ASN A 35 -2.89 27.47 1.08
N ARG A 36 -2.68 27.25 -0.22
CA ARG A 36 -2.83 28.31 -1.24
C ARG A 36 -4.27 28.80 -1.33
N LEU A 37 -5.24 27.90 -1.20
CA LEU A 37 -6.66 28.25 -1.21
C LEU A 37 -7.06 29.08 0.02
N MET A 38 -6.59 28.69 1.20
CA MET A 38 -6.83 29.41 2.46
C MET A 38 -6.21 30.82 2.46
N ALA A 39 -5.02 30.98 1.86
CA ALA A 39 -4.40 32.30 1.72
C ALA A 39 -5.24 33.28 0.89
N LEU A 40 -6.11 32.77 0.02
CA LEU A 40 -7.02 33.55 -0.82
C LEU A 40 -8.41 33.76 -0.18
N GLU A 41 -8.71 33.11 0.95
CA GLU A 41 -10.03 33.14 1.60
C GLU A 41 -10.46 34.56 1.98
N GLY A 42 -9.52 35.41 2.43
CA GLY A 42 -9.78 36.80 2.77
C GLY A 42 -10.17 37.70 1.59
N GLN A 43 -9.96 37.24 0.34
CA GLN A 43 -10.32 37.97 -0.88
C GLN A 43 -11.66 37.51 -1.47
N TRP A 44 -12.24 36.41 -0.98
CA TRP A 44 -13.32 35.71 -1.64
C TRP A 44 -14.66 35.99 -0.94
N LEU A 45 -15.22 37.18 -1.18
CA LEU A 45 -16.61 37.51 -0.82
C LEU A 45 -17.53 37.20 -2.02
N GLY A 46 -18.73 36.65 -1.76
CA GLY A 46 -19.70 36.31 -2.81
C GLY A 46 -19.36 35.00 -3.55
N ASP A 47 -19.26 35.04 -4.88
CA ASP A 47 -19.05 33.85 -5.74
C ASP A 47 -17.75 33.09 -5.42
N GLY A 48 -16.73 33.78 -4.90
CA GLY A 48 -15.50 33.14 -4.43
C GLY A 48 -15.77 32.14 -3.29
N ARG A 49 -16.73 32.41 -2.39
CA ARG A 49 -17.04 31.50 -1.28
C ARG A 49 -17.64 30.18 -1.77
N THR A 50 -18.45 30.19 -2.82
CA THR A 50 -18.99 28.96 -3.43
C THR A 50 -17.87 28.13 -4.08
N ALA A 51 -16.93 28.79 -4.77
CA ALA A 51 -15.75 28.12 -5.33
C ALA A 51 -14.86 27.50 -4.24
N PHE A 52 -14.68 28.20 -3.12
CA PHE A 52 -13.94 27.70 -1.94
C PHE A 52 -14.57 26.43 -1.37
N VAL A 53 -15.88 26.46 -1.10
CA VAL A 53 -16.61 25.30 -0.57
C VAL A 53 -16.51 24.10 -1.52
N GLY A 54 -16.57 24.34 -2.84
CA GLY A 54 -16.37 23.29 -3.84
C GLY A 54 -14.96 22.70 -3.83
N ALA A 55 -13.93 23.52 -3.65
CA ALA A 55 -12.55 23.07 -3.54
C ALA A 55 -12.29 22.32 -2.23
N GLU A 56 -12.85 22.78 -1.11
CA GLU A 56 -12.78 22.09 0.18
C GLU A 56 -13.43 20.70 0.11
N ALA A 57 -14.62 20.59 -0.48
CA ALA A 57 -15.29 19.30 -0.67
C ALA A 57 -14.47 18.34 -1.55
N ARG A 58 -13.85 18.85 -2.63
CA ARG A 58 -12.96 18.07 -3.48
C ARG A 58 -11.71 17.60 -2.72
N TYR A 59 -11.13 18.46 -1.89
CA TYR A 59 -10.00 18.11 -1.03
C TYR A 59 -10.38 17.01 -0.04
N GLN A 60 -11.50 17.15 0.68
CA GLN A 60 -11.96 16.13 1.63
C GLN A 60 -12.20 14.79 0.94
N SER A 61 -12.82 14.80 -0.26
CA SER A 61 -13.02 13.57 -1.05
C SER A 61 -11.70 12.94 -1.51
N ALA A 62 -10.73 13.73 -1.95
CA ALA A 62 -9.42 13.24 -2.37
C ALA A 62 -8.67 12.61 -1.19
N ASN A 63 -8.72 13.24 -0.02
CA ASN A 63 -8.07 12.75 1.18
C ASN A 63 -8.70 11.44 1.70
N ALA A 64 -10.03 11.32 1.61
CA ALA A 64 -10.73 10.07 1.94
C ALA A 64 -10.33 8.91 1.02
N ARG A 65 -10.28 9.16 -0.31
CA ARG A 65 -9.84 8.15 -1.29
C ARG A 65 -8.40 7.74 -1.06
N LEU A 66 -7.52 8.68 -0.73
CA LEU A 66 -6.13 8.41 -0.42
C LEU A 66 -5.99 7.50 0.81
N ASN A 67 -6.69 7.81 1.90
CA ASN A 67 -6.68 6.99 3.10
C ASN A 67 -7.21 5.58 2.82
N GLN A 68 -8.28 5.43 2.04
CA GLN A 68 -8.80 4.12 1.63
C GLN A 68 -7.77 3.33 0.81
N ALA A 69 -7.09 3.97 -0.15
CA ALA A 69 -6.04 3.32 -0.92
C ALA A 69 -4.88 2.85 -0.03
N LEU A 70 -4.43 3.71 0.90
CA LEU A 70 -3.37 3.38 1.87
C LEU A 70 -3.76 2.19 2.77
N THR A 71 -5.00 2.15 3.27
CA THR A 71 -5.49 1.02 4.05
C THR A 71 -5.50 -0.27 3.22
N ALA A 72 -6.03 -0.22 1.99
CA ALA A 72 -6.07 -1.38 1.11
C ALA A 72 -4.67 -1.91 0.77
N ILE A 73 -3.69 -1.02 0.55
CA ILE A 73 -2.29 -1.40 0.34
C ILE A 73 -1.71 -2.06 1.59
N GLY A 74 -1.96 -1.50 2.78
CA GLY A 74 -1.51 -2.09 4.04
C GLY A 74 -2.09 -3.48 4.29
N GLU A 75 -3.36 -3.68 3.96
CA GLU A 75 -4.01 -5.00 4.00
C GLU A 75 -3.40 -5.97 2.98
N LEU A 76 -3.11 -5.51 1.76
CA LEU A 76 -2.46 -6.31 0.74
C LEU A 76 -1.07 -6.76 1.19
N ILE A 77 -0.26 -5.85 1.75
CA ILE A 77 1.08 -6.18 2.27
C ILE A 77 0.97 -7.27 3.34
N LYS A 78 0.10 -7.08 4.35
CA LYS A 78 -0.10 -8.05 5.44
C LYS A 78 -0.61 -9.40 4.94
N ALA A 79 -1.55 -9.41 4.00
CA ALA A 79 -2.08 -10.64 3.41
C ALA A 79 -1.00 -11.42 2.65
N ASN A 80 -0.11 -10.70 1.96
CA ASN A 80 1.02 -11.31 1.27
C ASN A 80 2.06 -11.85 2.26
N GLU A 81 2.43 -11.10 3.31
CA GLU A 81 3.31 -11.58 4.38
C GLU A 81 2.79 -12.87 5.04
N ALA A 82 1.50 -12.91 5.36
CA ALA A 82 0.87 -14.10 5.93
C ALA A 82 0.88 -15.30 4.97
N ARG A 83 0.63 -15.07 3.69
CA ARG A 83 0.76 -16.11 2.64
C ARG A 83 2.19 -16.62 2.52
N TYR A 84 3.19 -15.74 2.53
CA TYR A 84 4.59 -16.14 2.45
C TYR A 84 5.01 -16.98 3.65
N SER A 85 4.63 -16.60 4.87
CA SER A 85 4.91 -17.40 6.08
C SER A 85 4.27 -18.80 6.02
N ALA A 86 3.10 -18.92 5.41
CA ALA A 86 2.41 -20.20 5.27
C ALA A 86 3.08 -21.09 4.20
N ASP A 87 3.42 -20.53 3.05
CA ASP A 87 4.06 -21.25 1.96
C ASP A 87 5.44 -21.78 2.35
N ASP A 88 6.23 -20.99 3.10
CA ASP A 88 7.58 -21.39 3.54
C ASP A 88 7.52 -22.53 4.58
N ALA A 89 6.58 -22.43 5.54
CA ALA A 89 6.34 -23.50 6.50
C ALA A 89 5.88 -24.81 5.83
N GLN A 90 5.08 -24.70 4.77
CA GLN A 90 4.59 -25.85 4.00
C GLN A 90 5.70 -26.49 3.16
N ALA A 91 6.55 -25.67 2.52
CA ALA A 91 7.72 -26.15 1.79
C ALA A 91 8.72 -26.86 2.71
N GLN A 92 9.01 -26.29 3.89
CA GLN A 92 9.89 -26.89 4.88
C GLN A 92 9.34 -28.21 5.43
N SER A 93 8.03 -28.30 5.66
CA SER A 93 7.35 -29.53 6.08
C SER A 93 7.38 -30.62 5.00
N GLY A 94 7.24 -30.24 3.73
CA GLY A 94 7.38 -31.16 2.60
C GLY A 94 8.80 -31.70 2.44
N LEU A 95 9.81 -30.86 2.66
CA LEU A 95 11.23 -31.23 2.64
C LEU A 95 11.61 -32.14 3.81
N SER A 96 11.16 -31.86 5.03
CA SER A 96 11.42 -32.72 6.18
C SER A 96 10.74 -34.09 6.06
N THR A 97 9.52 -34.12 5.51
CA THR A 97 8.80 -35.38 5.25
C THR A 97 9.45 -36.18 4.13
N SER A 98 9.90 -35.53 3.06
CA SER A 98 10.62 -36.19 1.98
C SER A 98 11.99 -36.68 2.46
N GLY A 99 12.72 -35.86 3.20
CA GLY A 99 13.99 -36.22 3.83
C GLY A 99 13.85 -37.42 4.77
N ALA A 100 12.80 -37.48 5.58
CA ALA A 100 12.48 -38.63 6.42
C ALA A 100 12.12 -39.88 5.62
N ALA A 101 11.50 -39.73 4.44
CA ALA A 101 11.21 -40.84 3.53
C ALA A 101 12.47 -41.39 2.83
N PHE A 102 13.50 -40.56 2.62
CA PHE A 102 14.80 -40.99 2.10
C PHE A 102 15.74 -41.54 3.18
N ASP A 103 15.54 -41.17 4.45
CA ASP A 103 16.32 -41.64 5.60
C ASP A 103 15.73 -42.90 6.27
N ALA A 104 14.54 -43.35 5.83
CA ALA A 104 13.98 -44.62 6.24
C ALA A 104 14.78 -45.79 5.60
N PRO A 105 15.45 -46.66 6.40
CA PRO A 105 16.32 -47.69 5.85
C PRO A 105 15.49 -48.78 5.17
N GLY A 106 15.63 -48.84 3.85
CA GLY A 106 14.98 -49.80 2.97
C GLY A 106 15.93 -50.38 1.93
N PHE A 107 17.20 -50.62 2.31
CA PHE A 107 18.11 -51.65 1.79
C PHE A 107 19.14 -51.99 2.88
#